data_AF-A0A3B9BP21-F1
#
_entry.id   AF-A0A3B9BP21-F1
#
_cell.length_a   1.000
_cell.length_b   1.000
_cell.length_c   1.000
_cell.angle_alpha   90.00
_cell.angle_beta   90.00
_cell.angle_gamma   90.00
#
_symmetry.space_group_name_H-M   'P 1'
#
loop_
_entity.id
_entity.type
_entity.pdbx_description
1 polymer ?
#
loop_
_entity_poly.entity_id
_entity_poly.type
_entity_poly.pdbx_seq_one_letter_code
_entity_poly.pdbx_strand_id
1 'polypeptide(L)'
;MPYHLNLIIACAVFAAFAGTAQASESQTRQAQTVVCLSKMDNGTTWEQCRRIMFEPCTEMELGSARHLDCLKEQKAHWKIHLDANISKLNSSLSMDGAAQLTELLVSWNDYLGQKCDAISKSRTGAGQEAAYVGCEISEYAGVAAEFNTCLSGKSLQPYCKFQQ
;
A
#
# COMPACT_ATOMS: atom_id res chain seq x y z
N MET A 1 52.33 -39.09 -15.05
CA MET A 1 51.03 -39.34 -14.39
C MET A 1 49.99 -38.41 -15.00
N PRO A 2 48.73 -38.85 -15.09
CA PRO A 2 47.89 -38.69 -16.27
C PRO A 2 46.88 -37.53 -16.20
N TYR A 3 46.33 -37.25 -17.39
CA TYR A 3 45.08 -36.58 -17.72
C TYR A 3 43.97 -36.74 -16.67
N HIS A 4 43.22 -35.67 -16.40
CA HIS A 4 41.75 -35.69 -16.43
C HIS A 4 41.19 -34.28 -16.70
N LEU A 5 40.69 -34.14 -17.92
CA LEU A 5 39.59 -33.29 -18.33
C LEU A 5 38.35 -33.59 -17.44
N ASN A 6 37.70 -32.58 -16.87
CA ASN A 6 36.22 -32.45 -16.84
C ASN A 6 35.71 -31.33 -15.93
N LEU A 7 34.77 -30.54 -16.50
CA LEU A 7 33.53 -30.01 -15.90
C LEU A 7 33.70 -28.95 -14.78
N ILE A 8 33.07 -27.76 -14.77
CA ILE A 8 31.86 -27.25 -15.41
C ILE A 8 32.01 -25.74 -15.56
N ILE A 9 31.83 -25.22 -16.77
CA ILE A 9 31.45 -23.82 -17.00
C ILE A 9 29.99 -23.70 -16.54
N ALA A 10 29.77 -23.10 -15.37
CA ALA A 10 28.44 -22.64 -14.94
C ALA A 10 28.50 -21.13 -14.72
N CYS A 11 28.74 -20.39 -15.81
CA CYS A 11 28.53 -18.95 -15.89
C CYS A 11 27.31 -18.69 -16.78
N ALA A 12 26.13 -18.94 -16.23
CA ALA A 12 24.81 -18.49 -16.67
C ALA A 12 23.86 -19.10 -15.62
N VAL A 13 23.21 -18.35 -14.74
CA VAL A 13 22.12 -17.42 -15.05
C VAL A 13 22.07 -16.34 -13.97
N PHE A 14 22.41 -15.09 -14.32
CA PHE A 14 22.00 -13.90 -13.56
C PHE A 14 21.19 -13.02 -14.51
N ALA A 15 19.96 -13.44 -14.77
CA ALA A 15 19.01 -12.66 -15.57
C ALA A 15 17.59 -12.92 -15.04
N ALA A 16 17.27 -12.37 -13.86
CA ALA A 16 15.92 -11.99 -13.41
C ALA A 16 15.94 -11.50 -11.94
N PHE A 17 16.51 -10.33 -11.65
CA PHE A 17 16.39 -9.68 -10.33
C PHE A 17 15.81 -8.26 -10.40
N ALA A 18 15.20 -7.87 -11.52
CA ALA A 18 14.52 -6.57 -11.60
C ALA A 18 13.20 -6.56 -10.78
N GLY A 19 12.51 -7.70 -10.68
CA GLY A 19 11.21 -7.79 -9.97
C GLY A 19 11.31 -7.78 -8.45
N THR A 20 12.38 -8.32 -7.87
CA THR A 20 12.53 -8.41 -6.41
C THR A 20 12.95 -7.08 -5.78
N ALA A 21 13.76 -6.28 -6.48
CA ALA A 21 14.22 -4.97 -6.01
C ALA A 21 13.06 -3.95 -5.98
N GLN A 22 12.24 -3.91 -7.02
CA GLN A 22 11.11 -2.98 -7.10
C GLN A 22 10.01 -3.29 -6.06
N ALA A 23 9.76 -4.58 -5.81
CA ALA A 23 8.81 -5.01 -4.77
C ALA A 23 9.31 -4.67 -3.35
N SER A 24 10.59 -4.86 -3.05
CA SER A 24 11.16 -4.58 -1.72
C SER A 24 11.21 -3.08 -1.43
N GLU A 25 11.52 -2.26 -2.43
CA GLU A 25 11.45 -0.81 -2.33
C GLU A 25 10.02 -0.30 -2.10
N SER A 26 9.04 -0.83 -2.85
CA SER A 26 7.63 -0.48 -2.66
C SER A 26 7.16 -0.83 -1.25
N GLN A 27 7.49 -2.03 -0.76
CA GLN A 27 7.16 -2.45 0.61
C GLN A 27 7.79 -1.54 1.67
N THR A 28 9.04 -1.11 1.44
CA THR A 28 9.73 -0.18 2.34
C THR A 28 9.05 1.18 2.37
N ARG A 29 8.68 1.74 1.21
CA ARG A 29 7.96 3.03 1.11
C ARG A 29 6.58 2.97 1.78
N GLN A 30 5.86 1.86 1.63
CA GLN A 30 4.57 1.67 2.29
C GLN A 30 4.69 1.66 3.82
N ALA A 31 5.67 0.93 4.35
CA ALA A 31 5.95 0.92 5.78
C ALA A 31 6.33 2.31 6.30
N GLN A 32 7.17 3.05 5.57
CA GLN A 32 7.53 4.43 5.90
C GLN A 32 6.33 5.37 5.87
N THR A 33 5.46 5.23 4.87
CA THR A 33 4.23 6.00 4.73
C THR A 33 3.30 5.75 5.93
N VAL A 34 3.07 4.49 6.29
CA VAL A 34 2.25 4.11 7.46
C VAL A 34 2.81 4.70 8.75
N VAL A 35 4.14 4.60 8.95
CA VAL A 35 4.80 5.21 10.12
C VAL A 35 4.63 6.73 10.09
N CYS A 36 4.76 7.36 8.92
CA CYS A 36 4.54 8.79 8.76
C CYS A 36 3.11 9.17 9.16
N LEU A 37 2.10 8.49 8.61
CA LEU A 37 0.69 8.78 8.89
C LEU A 37 0.35 8.61 10.38
N SER A 38 0.87 7.57 11.03
CA SER A 38 0.62 7.33 12.46
C SER A 38 1.21 8.38 13.42
N LYS A 39 2.03 9.32 12.91
CA LYS A 39 2.66 10.40 13.68
C LYS A 39 2.07 11.77 13.39
N MET A 40 0.97 11.86 12.65
CA MET A 40 0.41 13.16 12.23
C MET A 40 -0.03 14.03 13.41
N ASP A 41 -0.45 13.44 14.53
CA ASP A 41 -0.86 14.21 15.71
C ASP A 41 0.31 14.84 16.48
N ASN A 42 1.55 14.40 16.25
CA ASN A 42 2.71 14.86 17.04
C ASN A 42 4.08 14.68 16.34
N GLY A 43 4.20 14.98 15.05
CA GLY A 43 5.53 15.04 14.43
C GLY A 43 5.61 15.11 12.91
N THR A 44 4.66 14.55 12.18
CA THR A 44 4.65 14.55 10.70
C THR A 44 3.49 15.38 10.16
N THR A 45 3.62 15.82 8.91
CA THR A 45 2.55 16.53 8.19
C THR A 45 1.98 15.66 7.09
N TRP A 46 0.73 15.94 6.70
CA TRP A 46 0.10 15.28 5.56
C TRP A 46 0.96 15.37 4.29
N GLU A 47 1.50 16.55 4.00
CA GLU A 47 2.34 16.79 2.82
C GLU A 47 3.60 15.92 2.79
N GLN A 48 4.26 15.74 3.94
CA GLN A 48 5.41 14.85 4.05
C GLN A 48 5.04 13.40 3.77
N CYS A 49 3.94 12.91 4.36
CA CYS A 49 3.51 11.52 4.18
C CYS A 49 3.01 11.26 2.76
N ARG A 50 2.29 12.23 2.17
CA ARG A 50 1.81 12.18 0.80
C ARG A 50 2.96 12.02 -0.19
N ARG A 51 4.06 12.76 0.00
CA ARG A 51 5.22 12.62 -0.91
C ARG A 51 5.76 11.19 -0.93
N ILE A 52 5.97 10.59 0.25
CA ILE A 52 6.46 9.21 0.36
C ILE A 52 5.44 8.22 -0.24
N MET A 53 4.15 8.45 0.02
CA MET A 53 3.05 7.58 -0.43
C MET A 53 2.98 7.43 -1.95
N PHE A 54 3.25 8.51 -2.68
CA PHE A 54 3.13 8.58 -4.14
C PHE A 54 4.47 8.45 -4.87
N GLU A 55 5.59 8.33 -4.18
CA GLU A 55 6.87 8.04 -4.83
C GLU A 55 6.85 6.64 -5.48
N PRO A 56 7.35 6.49 -6.72
CA PRO A 56 8.09 7.49 -7.52
C PRO A 56 7.22 8.33 -8.48
N CYS A 57 5.89 8.21 -8.42
CA CYS A 57 4.98 8.87 -9.37
C CYS A 57 4.98 10.40 -9.24
N THR A 58 5.44 10.95 -8.12
CA THR A 58 5.56 12.40 -7.88
C THR A 58 6.48 13.12 -8.85
N GLU A 59 7.42 12.42 -9.49
CA GLU A 59 8.37 12.99 -10.46
C GLU A 59 7.77 13.15 -11.87
N MET A 60 6.53 12.71 -12.08
CA MET A 60 5.86 12.69 -13.38
C MET A 60 4.90 13.87 -13.52
N GLU A 61 4.64 14.29 -14.76
CA GLU A 61 3.63 15.30 -15.03
C GLU A 61 2.26 14.83 -14.53
N LEU A 62 1.68 15.60 -13.60
CA LEU A 62 0.43 15.25 -12.93
C LEU A 62 -0.71 15.10 -13.93
N GLY A 63 -1.39 13.95 -13.86
CA GLY A 63 -2.52 13.64 -14.74
C GLY A 63 -2.15 13.24 -16.17
N SER A 64 -0.87 13.13 -16.49
CA SER A 64 -0.41 12.52 -17.74
C SER A 64 -0.67 11.00 -17.77
N ALA A 65 -0.65 10.39 -18.96
CA ALA A 65 -0.76 8.94 -19.11
C ALA A 65 0.33 8.19 -18.33
N ARG A 66 1.58 8.69 -18.37
CA ARG A 66 2.70 8.10 -17.64
C ARG A 66 2.49 8.15 -16.12
N HIS A 67 1.96 9.26 -15.61
CA HIS A 67 1.61 9.38 -14.20
C HIS A 67 0.51 8.39 -13.81
N LEU A 68 -0.53 8.26 -14.64
CA LEU A 68 -1.60 7.28 -14.42
C LEU A 68 -1.07 5.83 -14.39
N ASP A 69 -0.20 5.45 -15.32
CA ASP A 69 0.37 4.10 -15.36
C ASP A 69 1.19 3.80 -14.10
N CYS A 70 1.99 4.76 -13.64
CA CYS A 70 2.71 4.65 -12.37
C CYS A 70 1.75 4.47 -11.19
N LEU A 71 0.69 5.28 -11.11
CA LEU A 71 -0.30 5.17 -10.04
C LEU A 71 -1.01 3.82 -10.05
N LYS A 72 -1.34 3.26 -11.22
CA LYS A 72 -1.96 1.93 -11.32
C LYS A 72 -1.06 0.84 -10.72
N GLU A 73 0.23 0.91 -10.99
CA GLU A 73 1.22 0.00 -10.41
C GLU A 73 1.30 0.18 -8.88
N GLN A 74 1.45 1.43 -8.41
CA GLN A 74 1.51 1.71 -6.97
C GLN A 74 0.22 1.27 -6.26
N LYS A 75 -0.95 1.45 -6.88
CA LYS A 75 -2.23 0.98 -6.34
C LYS A 75 -2.22 -0.52 -6.12
N ALA A 76 -1.73 -1.30 -7.07
CA ALA A 76 -1.66 -2.76 -6.93
C ALA A 76 -0.81 -3.16 -5.72
N HIS A 77 0.35 -2.53 -5.53
CA HIS A 77 1.18 -2.76 -4.35
C HIS A 77 0.49 -2.33 -3.06
N TRP A 78 -0.19 -1.17 -3.05
CA TRP A 78 -0.91 -0.68 -1.87
C TRP A 78 -2.08 -1.59 -1.49
N LYS A 79 -2.78 -2.15 -2.48
CA LYS A 79 -3.85 -3.13 -2.23
C LYS A 79 -3.30 -4.41 -1.59
N ILE A 80 -2.19 -4.95 -2.10
CA ILE A 80 -1.51 -6.10 -1.51
C ILE A 80 -1.09 -5.80 -0.06
N HIS A 81 -0.54 -4.60 0.19
CA HIS A 81 -0.15 -4.16 1.53
C HIS A 81 -1.33 -4.09 2.48
N LEU A 82 -2.45 -3.51 2.04
CA LEU A 82 -3.68 -3.43 2.82
C LEU A 82 -4.23 -4.83 3.13
N ASP A 83 -4.30 -5.72 2.14
CA ASP A 83 -4.79 -7.09 2.32
C ASP A 83 -3.95 -7.87 3.33
N ALA A 84 -2.62 -7.69 3.31
CA ALA A 84 -1.73 -8.27 4.30
C ALA A 84 -2.00 -7.73 5.72
N ASN A 85 -2.28 -6.43 5.87
CA ASN A 85 -2.65 -5.83 7.15
C ASN A 85 -4.01 -6.31 7.65
N ILE A 86 -5.02 -6.43 6.77
CA ILE A 86 -6.33 -6.99 7.10
C ILE A 86 -6.17 -8.42 7.62
N SER A 87 -5.42 -9.26 6.90
CA SER A 87 -5.16 -10.65 7.28
C SER A 87 -4.48 -10.75 8.65
N LYS A 88 -3.42 -9.96 8.86
CA LYS A 88 -2.68 -9.89 10.13
C LYS A 88 -3.54 -9.40 11.28
N LEU A 89 -4.36 -8.38 11.04
CA LEU A 89 -5.23 -7.84 12.08
C LEU A 89 -6.32 -8.87 12.44
N ASN A 90 -7.03 -9.41 11.45
CA ASN A 90 -8.07 -10.42 11.67
C ASN A 90 -7.56 -11.64 12.46
N SER A 91 -6.34 -12.11 12.20
CA SER A 91 -5.77 -13.24 12.96
C SER A 91 -5.45 -12.92 14.42
N SER A 92 -5.32 -11.63 14.75
CA SER A 92 -5.00 -11.14 16.10
C SER A 92 -6.25 -10.76 16.90
N LEU A 93 -7.34 -10.40 16.21
CA LEU A 93 -8.59 -9.97 16.84
C LEU A 93 -9.37 -11.14 17.46
N SER A 94 -10.16 -10.83 18.48
CA SER A 94 -11.21 -11.72 18.98
C SER A 94 -12.28 -11.94 17.90
N MET A 95 -13.13 -12.97 18.08
CA MET A 95 -14.24 -13.24 17.14
C MET A 95 -15.14 -12.00 16.94
N ASP A 96 -15.50 -11.32 18.03
CA ASP A 96 -16.32 -10.10 17.97
C ASP A 96 -15.60 -8.96 17.26
N GLY A 97 -14.29 -8.79 17.53
CA GLY A 97 -13.48 -7.77 16.85
C GLY A 97 -13.39 -8.02 15.34
N ALA A 98 -13.14 -9.25 14.93
CA ALA A 98 -13.06 -9.65 13.52
C ALA A 98 -14.40 -9.49 12.79
N ALA A 99 -15.53 -9.82 13.45
CA ALA A 99 -16.86 -9.61 12.89
C ALA A 99 -17.14 -8.12 12.65
N GLN A 100 -16.86 -7.26 13.64
CA GLN A 100 -17.01 -5.81 13.51
C GLN A 100 -16.10 -5.23 12.41
N LEU A 101 -14.85 -5.69 12.32
CA LEU A 101 -13.94 -5.26 11.26
C LEU A 101 -14.47 -5.66 9.87
N THR A 102 -15.04 -6.85 9.73
CA THR A 102 -15.59 -7.33 8.46
C THR A 102 -16.75 -6.45 7.98
N GLU A 103 -17.69 -6.10 8.86
CA GLU A 103 -18.81 -5.21 8.55
C GLU A 103 -18.34 -3.81 8.14
N LEU A 104 -17.32 -3.28 8.84
CA LEU A 104 -16.71 -1.99 8.52
C LEU A 104 -16.02 -2.00 7.17
N LEU A 105 -15.29 -3.06 6.83
CA LEU A 105 -14.59 -3.20 5.54
C LEU A 105 -15.55 -3.26 4.35
N VAL A 106 -16.70 -3.93 4.51
CA VAL A 106 -17.76 -3.94 3.49
C VAL A 106 -18.28 -2.52 3.25
N SER A 107 -18.66 -1.82 4.33
CA SER A 107 -19.18 -0.46 4.26
C SER A 107 -18.15 0.53 3.70
N TRP A 108 -16.88 0.36 4.08
CA TRP A 108 -15.78 1.19 3.61
C TRP A 108 -15.53 1.00 2.11
N ASN A 109 -15.65 -0.22 1.57
CA ASN A 109 -15.47 -0.46 0.14
C ASN A 109 -16.51 0.27 -0.71
N ASP A 110 -17.77 0.34 -0.24
CA ASP A 110 -18.83 1.10 -0.92
C ASP A 110 -18.56 2.61 -0.85
N TYR A 111 -18.13 3.09 0.32
CA TYR A 111 -17.75 4.49 0.51
C TYR A 111 -16.55 4.89 -0.36
N LEU A 112 -15.54 4.02 -0.49
CA LEU A 112 -14.33 4.24 -1.27
C LEU A 112 -14.66 4.61 -2.72
N GLY A 113 -15.50 3.81 -3.37
CA GLY A 113 -15.91 4.05 -4.76
C GLY A 113 -16.61 5.40 -4.94
N GLN A 114 -17.56 5.72 -4.04
CA GLN A 114 -18.30 6.99 -4.08
C GLN A 114 -17.39 8.19 -3.86
N LYS A 115 -16.49 8.10 -2.88
CA LYS A 115 -15.53 9.17 -2.55
C LYS A 115 -14.58 9.44 -3.73
N CYS A 116 -13.97 8.39 -4.26
CA CYS A 116 -12.98 8.54 -5.33
C CYS A 116 -13.63 8.96 -6.66
N ASP A 117 -14.84 8.52 -6.94
CA ASP A 117 -15.63 9.02 -8.07
C ASP A 117 -15.89 10.53 -7.94
N ALA A 118 -16.32 11.01 -6.75
CA ALA A 118 -16.54 12.42 -6.49
C ALA A 118 -15.28 13.28 -6.70
N ILE A 119 -14.11 12.80 -6.28
CA ILE A 119 -12.83 13.49 -6.50
C ILE A 119 -12.49 13.56 -8.00
N SER A 120 -12.72 12.45 -8.72
CA SER A 120 -12.38 12.34 -10.15
C SER A 120 -13.16 13.32 -11.03
N LYS A 121 -14.42 13.61 -10.68
CA LYS A 121 -15.34 14.46 -11.46
C LYS A 121 -14.84 15.90 -11.68
N SER A 122 -13.89 16.37 -10.86
CA SER A 122 -13.27 17.69 -11.00
C SER A 122 -12.12 17.77 -12.01
N ARG A 123 -11.88 16.68 -12.75
CA ARG A 123 -10.75 16.48 -13.67
C ARG A 123 -11.24 15.91 -15.01
N THR A 124 -10.37 15.94 -16.01
CA THR A 124 -10.68 15.51 -17.39
C THR A 124 -9.58 14.61 -17.95
N GLY A 125 -9.94 13.74 -18.91
CA GLY A 125 -8.99 12.87 -19.59
C GLY A 125 -8.24 11.94 -18.62
N ALA A 126 -6.95 11.70 -18.86
CA ALA A 126 -6.11 10.88 -17.98
C ALA A 126 -6.02 11.44 -16.54
N GLY A 127 -6.23 12.75 -16.35
CA GLY A 127 -6.28 13.38 -15.03
C GLY A 127 -7.49 12.94 -14.18
N GLN A 128 -8.60 12.54 -14.81
CA GLN A 128 -9.77 11.99 -14.11
C GLN A 128 -9.45 10.63 -13.49
N GLU A 129 -8.94 9.70 -14.30
CA GLU A 129 -8.58 8.38 -13.82
C GLU A 129 -7.41 8.44 -12.83
N ALA A 130 -6.42 9.30 -13.07
CA ALA A 130 -5.31 9.50 -12.13
C ALA A 130 -5.79 10.01 -10.77
N ALA A 131 -6.77 10.92 -10.75
CA ALA A 131 -7.34 11.41 -9.49
C ALA A 131 -8.15 10.32 -8.76
N TYR A 132 -8.89 9.48 -9.48
CA TYR A 132 -9.58 8.34 -8.91
C TYR A 132 -8.60 7.35 -8.26
N VAL A 133 -7.59 6.91 -9.02
CA VAL A 133 -6.56 5.95 -8.56
C VAL A 133 -5.74 6.53 -7.40
N GLY A 134 -5.39 7.82 -7.45
CA GLY A 134 -4.70 8.50 -6.37
C GLY A 134 -5.53 8.58 -5.08
N CYS A 135 -6.84 8.76 -5.19
CA CYS A 135 -7.75 8.65 -4.06
C CYS A 135 -7.72 7.23 -3.47
N GLU A 136 -7.82 6.18 -4.29
CA GLU A 136 -7.77 4.80 -3.79
C GLU A 136 -6.49 4.51 -3.01
N ILE A 137 -5.32 4.92 -3.54
CA ILE A 137 -4.03 4.79 -2.85
C ILE A 137 -4.05 5.46 -1.48
N SER A 138 -4.57 6.68 -1.41
CA SER A 138 -4.64 7.44 -0.16
C SER A 138 -5.50 6.75 0.88
N GLU A 139 -6.65 6.21 0.48
CA GLU A 139 -7.53 5.45 1.38
C GLU A 139 -6.88 4.13 1.83
N TYR A 140 -6.21 3.41 0.92
CA TYR A 140 -5.49 2.19 1.27
C TYR A 140 -4.39 2.45 2.30
N ALA A 141 -3.61 3.52 2.10
CA ALA A 141 -2.56 3.91 3.04
C ALA A 141 -3.13 4.36 4.39
N GLY A 142 -4.23 5.13 4.39
CA GLY A 142 -4.90 5.57 5.62
C GLY A 142 -5.45 4.41 6.44
N VAL A 143 -6.16 3.48 5.80
CA VAL A 143 -6.70 2.28 6.49
C VAL A 143 -5.57 1.38 6.98
N ALA A 144 -4.51 1.18 6.20
CA ALA A 144 -3.33 0.43 6.66
C ALA A 144 -2.67 1.09 7.89
N ALA A 145 -2.61 2.42 7.94
CA ALA A 145 -2.09 3.14 9.10
C ALA A 145 -2.97 2.99 10.35
N GLU A 146 -4.28 3.01 10.19
CA GLU A 146 -5.23 2.73 11.27
C GLU A 146 -5.09 1.29 11.79
N PHE A 147 -4.97 0.30 10.90
CA PHE A 147 -4.76 -1.10 11.31
C PHE A 147 -3.44 -1.30 12.05
N ASN A 148 -2.37 -0.63 11.62
CA ASN A 148 -1.11 -0.64 12.35
C ASN A 148 -1.24 0.05 13.73
N THR A 149 -2.02 1.12 13.82
CA THR A 149 -2.32 1.79 15.10
C THR A 149 -3.06 0.85 16.04
N CYS A 150 -4.03 0.07 15.54
CA CYS A 150 -4.68 -0.97 16.30
C CYS A 150 -3.72 -2.07 16.76
N LEU A 151 -2.91 -2.64 15.86
CA LEU A 151 -1.89 -3.64 16.19
C LEU A 151 -0.86 -3.15 17.22
N SER A 152 -0.65 -1.83 17.31
CA SER A 152 0.23 -1.22 18.31
C SER A 152 -0.44 -0.93 19.66
N GLY A 153 -1.72 -1.28 19.83
CA GLY A 153 -2.51 -1.06 21.04
C GLY A 153 -2.91 0.40 21.28
N LYS A 154 -2.84 1.25 20.23
CA LYS A 154 -3.13 2.69 20.32
C LYS A 154 -4.48 3.08 19.74
N SER A 155 -5.12 2.19 18.99
CA SER A 155 -6.45 2.47 18.42
C SER A 155 -7.53 2.33 19.48
N LEU A 156 -8.47 3.26 19.48
CA LEU A 156 -9.68 3.22 20.31
C LEU A 156 -10.88 2.66 19.54
N GLN A 157 -10.67 2.14 18.33
CA GLN A 157 -11.76 1.63 17.50
C GLN A 157 -12.41 0.39 18.13
N PRO A 158 -13.74 0.24 18.05
CA PRO A 158 -14.46 -0.88 18.68
C PRO A 158 -14.00 -2.27 18.22
N TYR A 159 -13.58 -2.40 16.96
CA TYR A 159 -13.08 -3.67 16.41
C TYR A 159 -11.70 -4.06 16.97
N CYS A 160 -10.96 -3.13 17.59
CA CYS A 160 -9.60 -3.34 18.09
C CYS A 160 -9.58 -4.10 19.42
N LYS A 161 -10.18 -5.30 19.42
CA LYS A 161 -10.27 -6.21 20.57
C LYS A 161 -9.49 -7.47 20.25
N PHE A 162 -8.44 -7.75 21.02
CA PHE A 162 -7.57 -8.89 20.77
C PHE A 162 -8.07 -10.15 21.47
N GLN A 163 -7.63 -11.31 20.96
CA GLN A 163 -7.82 -12.59 21.63
C GLN A 163 -7.21 -12.51 23.04
N GLN A 164 -7.91 -13.09 24.03
CA GLN A 164 -7.39 -13.23 25.40
C GLN A 164 -6.50 -14.47 25.51
#